data_AF-A0A3B5LA57-F1
#
_entry.id   AF-A0A3B5LA57-F1
#
_cell.length_a   1.000
_cell.length_b   1.000
_cell.length_c   1.000
_cell.angle_alpha   90.00
_cell.angle_beta   90.00
_cell.angle_gamma   90.00
#
_symmetry.space_group_name_H-M   'P 1'
#
loop_
_entity.id
_entity.type
_entity.pdbx_description
1 polymer ?
#
loop_
_entity_poly.entity_id
_entity_poly.type
_entity_poly.pdbx_seq_one_letter_code
_entity_poly.pdbx_strand_id
1 'polypeptide(L)'
;MWRPSEGAHQQISGVTRTPGSQREGQRSPSLMLRVSKGFSRTSLGTGLGVHQSGSLRSIVCDGVAVVLRGPFLVALGRSWHPEEFNCHYCHVSLADVSFVEEQNNVYCENCYEEFFAPTCARCNTKIMGEVMHALRQTWHTTCFVCAACGKPFGNSLFHMEDGEPYCEKDYIALFSTKCHGCDFPVEAGDKFIEALGHTWHDTCFVCAVCHVNLEGQPFYSKKDKPLCKKHAHAINV
;
A
#
# COMPACT_ATOMS: atom_id res chain seq x y z
N MET A 1 66.13 4.55 18.58
CA MET A 1 64.93 4.99 19.30
C MET A 1 63.72 4.58 18.47
N TRP A 2 63.16 3.42 18.79
CA TRP A 2 61.97 2.87 18.13
C TRP A 2 60.73 3.32 18.90
N ARG A 3 59.78 3.98 18.24
CA ARG A 3 58.43 4.18 18.78
C ARG A 3 57.59 2.95 18.37
N PRO A 4 56.98 2.21 19.31
CA PRO A 4 55.98 1.22 18.96
C PRO A 4 54.71 1.96 18.53
N SER A 5 54.29 1.79 17.27
CA SER A 5 52.95 2.18 16.85
C SER A 5 51.97 1.16 17.44
N GLU A 6 51.10 1.65 18.32
CA GLU A 6 50.05 0.90 19.01
C GLU A 6 49.28 0.03 18.01
N GLY A 7 49.47 -1.29 18.13
CA GLY A 7 48.65 -2.28 17.44
C GLY A 7 47.26 -2.24 18.04
N ALA A 8 46.37 -1.50 17.39
CA ALA A 8 44.98 -1.35 17.80
C ALA A 8 44.31 -2.74 17.90
N HIS A 9 44.14 -3.20 19.14
CA HIS A 9 43.17 -4.23 19.52
C HIS A 9 41.77 -3.65 19.21
N GLN A 10 41.26 -3.84 18.00
CA GLN A 10 39.89 -3.43 17.66
C GLN A 10 38.92 -4.54 18.09
N GLN A 11 38.06 -4.22 19.05
CA GLN A 11 37.00 -5.11 19.52
C GLN A 11 35.79 -5.04 18.58
N ILE A 12 35.19 -6.20 18.36
CA ILE A 12 33.92 -6.42 17.66
C ILE A 12 32.76 -5.88 18.52
N SER A 13 31.90 -5.03 17.95
CA SER A 13 30.63 -4.64 18.56
C SER A 13 29.64 -5.81 18.54
N GLY A 14 28.84 -5.93 19.60
CA GLY A 14 27.92 -7.03 19.83
C GLY A 14 26.75 -7.10 18.84
N VAL A 15 26.24 -8.32 18.64
CA VAL A 15 25.15 -8.68 17.72
C VAL A 15 23.86 -7.90 18.04
N THR A 16 23.34 -7.16 17.06
CA THR A 16 22.03 -6.46 17.15
C THR A 16 21.02 -7.04 16.15
N ARG A 17 19.71 -6.86 16.36
CA ARG A 17 18.62 -7.37 15.50
C ARG A 17 17.74 -6.23 14.98
N THR A 18 17.26 -6.31 13.74
CA THR A 18 16.39 -5.30 13.08
C THR A 18 14.87 -5.57 13.25
N PRO A 19 13.99 -4.54 13.12
CA PRO A 19 12.55 -4.67 13.38
C PRO A 19 11.74 -5.17 12.16
N GLY A 20 10.54 -5.74 12.42
CA GLY A 20 9.76 -6.56 11.47
C GLY A 20 8.74 -5.87 10.54
N SER A 21 8.32 -6.60 9.50
CA SER A 21 7.40 -6.18 8.42
C SER A 21 5.94 -5.99 8.87
N GLN A 22 5.19 -5.10 8.22
CA GLN A 22 3.75 -4.89 8.46
C GLN A 22 2.88 -5.41 7.29
N ARG A 23 1.76 -6.06 7.63
CA ARG A 23 0.65 -6.30 6.69
C ARG A 23 -0.44 -5.31 7.07
N GLU A 24 -0.83 -4.41 6.17
CA GLU A 24 -2.20 -3.86 6.16
C GLU A 24 -2.42 -2.95 4.96
N GLY A 25 -3.20 -3.45 3.99
CA GLY A 25 -3.76 -2.67 2.89
C GLY A 25 -5.09 -3.29 2.49
N GLN A 26 -6.20 -2.61 2.79
CA GLN A 26 -7.53 -3.02 2.32
C GLN A 26 -8.00 -2.01 1.27
N ARG A 27 -8.52 -2.53 0.16
CA ARG A 27 -9.14 -1.72 -0.89
C ARG A 27 -10.62 -1.59 -0.59
N SER A 28 -11.13 -0.37 -0.60
CA SER A 28 -12.56 -0.09 -0.51
C SER A 28 -12.95 0.73 -1.75
N PRO A 29 -13.97 0.33 -2.51
CA PRO A 29 -14.42 1.13 -3.63
C PRO A 29 -15.36 2.24 -3.14
N SER A 30 -15.04 3.50 -3.44
CA SER A 30 -16.06 4.57 -3.49
C SER A 30 -16.72 4.48 -4.86
N LEU A 31 -17.76 3.65 -4.98
CA LEU A 31 -18.41 3.40 -6.26
C LEU A 31 -19.24 4.62 -6.70
N MET A 32 -18.78 5.28 -7.76
CA MET A 32 -19.62 6.17 -8.55
C MET A 32 -20.75 5.36 -9.20
N LEU A 33 -21.99 5.72 -8.90
CA LEU A 33 -23.18 5.02 -9.37
C LEU A 33 -23.76 5.71 -10.61
N ARG A 34 -24.49 4.93 -11.41
CA ARG A 34 -25.20 5.39 -12.59
C ARG A 34 -26.69 5.10 -12.43
N VAL A 35 -27.50 6.02 -12.91
CA VAL A 35 -28.95 5.87 -12.95
C VAL A 35 -29.34 4.97 -14.13
N SER A 36 -30.28 4.05 -13.88
CA SER A 36 -30.93 3.26 -14.93
C SER A 36 -32.33 3.82 -15.22
N LYS A 37 -32.67 4.03 -16.49
CA LYS A 37 -34.02 4.49 -16.88
C LYS A 37 -34.99 3.32 -16.86
N GLY A 38 -36.01 3.41 -16.01
CA GLY A 38 -37.11 2.45 -15.91
C GLY A 38 -38.29 2.87 -16.79
N PHE A 39 -38.89 1.92 -17.50
CA PHE A 39 -40.12 2.16 -18.23
C PHE A 39 -41.33 1.82 -17.37
N SER A 40 -42.29 2.75 -17.30
CA SER A 40 -43.61 2.43 -16.79
C SER A 40 -44.23 1.34 -17.67
N ARG A 41 -44.61 0.21 -17.06
CA ARG A 41 -45.47 -0.79 -17.71
C ARG A 41 -46.86 -0.17 -17.90
N THR A 42 -47.02 0.68 -18.89
CA THR A 42 -48.33 1.00 -19.45
C THR A 42 -48.70 -0.15 -20.38
N SER A 43 -49.80 -0.83 -20.04
CA SER A 43 -50.40 -1.88 -20.85
C SER A 43 -50.55 -1.43 -22.30
N LEU A 44 -49.81 -2.06 -23.22
CA LEU A 44 -50.22 -2.15 -24.63
C LEU A 44 -50.43 -3.62 -24.96
N GLY A 45 -51.67 -3.95 -25.35
CA GLY A 45 -52.01 -5.24 -25.93
C GLY A 45 -53.39 -5.74 -25.52
N THR A 46 -54.43 -5.18 -26.14
CA THR A 46 -55.72 -5.83 -26.36
C THR A 46 -55.52 -7.30 -26.77
N GLY A 47 -55.91 -8.23 -25.91
CA GLY A 47 -55.99 -9.65 -26.20
C GLY A 47 -56.95 -10.29 -25.21
N LEU A 48 -58.08 -10.81 -25.69
CA LEU A 48 -58.98 -11.62 -24.88
C LEU A 48 -58.18 -12.79 -24.28
N GLY A 49 -58.08 -12.84 -22.96
CA GLY A 49 -57.42 -13.90 -22.23
C GLY A 49 -57.79 -13.84 -20.76
N VAL A 50 -58.75 -14.66 -20.35
CA VAL A 50 -59.05 -14.95 -18.95
C VAL A 50 -57.83 -15.63 -18.33
N HIS A 51 -57.22 -15.07 -17.28
CA HIS A 51 -56.88 -15.77 -16.03
C HIS A 51 -56.06 -14.91 -15.05
N GLN A 52 -56.48 -14.98 -13.79
CA GLN A 52 -55.73 -14.86 -12.53
C GLN A 52 -55.35 -13.47 -11.99
N SER A 53 -56.05 -13.15 -10.91
CA SER A 53 -55.63 -12.33 -9.78
C SER A 53 -54.19 -12.63 -9.34
N GLY A 54 -53.24 -11.86 -9.86
CA GLY A 54 -51.90 -11.72 -9.31
C GLY A 54 -51.66 -10.24 -9.06
N SER A 55 -51.57 -9.85 -7.79
CA SER A 55 -51.35 -8.48 -7.31
C SER A 55 -50.21 -7.78 -8.10
N LEU A 56 -50.58 -6.83 -8.97
CA LEU A 56 -49.64 -5.86 -9.53
C LEU A 56 -49.22 -4.93 -8.39
N ARG A 57 -48.06 -5.20 -7.79
CA ARG A 57 -47.48 -4.31 -6.78
C ARG A 57 -47.15 -2.97 -7.45
N SER A 58 -47.88 -1.93 -7.07
CA SER A 58 -47.60 -0.56 -7.47
C SER A 58 -46.19 -0.16 -7.02
N ILE A 59 -45.41 0.44 -7.93
CA ILE A 59 -44.07 0.95 -7.62
C ILE A 59 -44.23 2.35 -7.01
N VAL A 60 -43.57 2.60 -5.89
CA VAL A 60 -43.66 3.84 -5.12
C VAL A 60 -42.32 4.57 -5.20
N CYS A 61 -42.37 5.89 -5.36
CA CYS A 61 -41.19 6.75 -5.34
C CYS A 61 -40.61 6.83 -3.92
N ASP A 62 -39.30 6.63 -3.78
CA ASP A 62 -38.62 6.65 -2.49
C ASP A 62 -38.58 8.05 -1.87
N GLY A 63 -38.41 9.11 -2.69
CA GLY A 63 -38.33 10.49 -2.20
C GLY A 63 -39.66 11.07 -1.67
N VAL A 64 -40.80 10.68 -2.26
CA VAL A 64 -42.11 11.27 -1.95
C VAL A 64 -43.17 10.27 -1.47
N ALA A 65 -42.84 8.97 -1.44
CA ALA A 65 -43.75 7.88 -1.08
C ALA A 65 -45.06 7.83 -1.90
N VAL A 66 -45.06 8.37 -3.13
CA VAL A 66 -46.21 8.37 -4.07
C VAL A 66 -46.01 7.35 -5.20
N VAL A 67 -47.11 6.76 -5.67
CA VAL A 67 -47.11 5.79 -6.79
C VAL A 67 -46.61 6.42 -8.09
N LEU A 68 -45.66 5.76 -8.75
CA LEU A 68 -45.11 6.14 -10.05
C LEU A 68 -46.08 5.73 -11.18
N ARG A 69 -46.55 6.72 -11.95
CA ARG A 69 -47.52 6.51 -13.06
C ARG A 69 -46.91 6.68 -14.47
N GLY A 70 -45.64 7.05 -14.57
CA GLY A 70 -44.92 7.34 -15.81
C GLY A 70 -43.47 6.83 -15.78
N PRO A 71 -42.60 7.28 -16.71
CA PRO A 71 -41.18 6.96 -16.67
C PRO A 71 -40.59 7.26 -15.28
N PHE A 72 -39.70 6.40 -14.82
CA PHE A 72 -39.10 6.52 -13.50
C PHE A 72 -37.62 6.17 -13.57
N LEU A 73 -36.88 6.63 -12.57
CA LEU A 73 -35.47 6.31 -12.43
C LEU A 73 -35.31 5.16 -11.46
N VAL A 74 -34.38 4.26 -11.77
CA VAL A 74 -33.97 3.19 -10.87
C VAL A 74 -32.52 3.44 -10.47
N ALA A 75 -32.31 3.61 -9.17
CA ALA A 75 -31.01 3.87 -8.57
C ALA A 75 -31.02 3.30 -7.15
N LEU A 76 -29.91 2.71 -6.70
CA LEU A 76 -29.75 2.19 -5.33
C LEU A 76 -30.79 1.13 -4.94
N GLY A 77 -31.28 0.35 -5.91
CA GLY A 77 -32.37 -0.60 -5.70
C GLY A 77 -33.74 0.04 -5.43
N ARG A 78 -33.85 1.37 -5.55
CA ARG A 78 -35.05 2.18 -5.30
C ARG A 78 -35.56 2.79 -6.60
N SER A 79 -36.81 3.24 -6.58
CA SER A 79 -37.47 3.89 -7.72
C SER A 79 -37.78 5.35 -7.38
N TRP A 80 -37.57 6.25 -8.34
CA TRP A 80 -37.66 7.69 -8.13
C TRP A 80 -38.44 8.35 -9.27
N HIS A 81 -39.19 9.40 -8.94
CA HIS A 81 -39.59 10.38 -9.96
C HIS A 81 -38.31 11.08 -10.48
N PRO A 82 -38.18 11.32 -11.79
CA PRO A 82 -37.03 12.03 -12.34
C PRO A 82 -36.76 13.38 -11.68
N GLU A 83 -37.83 14.09 -11.30
CA GLU A 83 -37.77 15.41 -10.68
C GLU A 83 -37.35 15.37 -9.20
N GLU A 84 -37.44 14.20 -8.55
CA GLU A 84 -37.16 14.02 -7.12
C GLU A 84 -35.76 13.42 -6.88
N PHE A 85 -35.07 13.00 -7.94
CA PHE A 85 -33.72 12.45 -7.85
C PHE A 85 -32.67 13.55 -8.00
N ASN A 86 -32.51 14.34 -6.94
CA ASN A 86 -31.63 15.52 -6.90
C ASN A 86 -30.53 15.36 -5.86
N CYS A 87 -29.42 16.08 -6.04
CA CYS A 87 -28.38 16.19 -5.02
C CYS A 87 -28.96 16.77 -3.74
N HIS A 88 -28.68 16.11 -2.60
CA HIS A 88 -29.15 16.54 -1.30
C HIS A 88 -28.68 17.94 -0.91
N TYR A 89 -27.49 18.35 -1.36
CA TYR A 89 -26.88 19.65 -1.03
C TYR A 89 -27.24 20.77 -2.01
N CYS A 90 -26.96 20.59 -3.30
CA CYS A 90 -27.13 21.66 -4.30
C CYS A 90 -28.42 21.56 -5.11
N HIS A 91 -29.22 20.52 -4.90
CA HIS A 91 -30.50 20.27 -5.58
C HIS A 91 -30.43 20.14 -7.11
N VAL A 92 -29.23 19.99 -7.70
CA VAL A 92 -29.09 19.68 -9.13
C VAL A 92 -29.68 18.29 -9.41
N SER A 93 -30.35 18.15 -10.56
CA SER A 93 -30.87 16.85 -10.99
C SER A 93 -29.73 15.86 -11.25
N LEU A 94 -29.87 14.66 -10.70
CA LEU A 94 -28.92 13.55 -10.85
C LEU A 94 -29.36 12.55 -11.92
N ALA A 95 -30.44 12.84 -12.66
CA ALA A 95 -31.08 11.91 -13.58
C ALA A 95 -30.16 11.42 -14.72
N ASP A 96 -29.25 12.29 -15.18
CA ASP A 96 -28.36 12.03 -16.32
C ASP A 96 -26.87 12.19 -15.97
N VAL A 97 -26.53 12.30 -14.69
CA VAL A 97 -25.13 12.42 -14.22
C VAL A 97 -24.79 11.31 -13.22
N SER A 98 -23.49 11.09 -13.02
CA SER A 98 -23.00 10.21 -11.98
C SER A 98 -23.21 10.82 -10.59
N PHE A 99 -23.43 9.96 -9.60
CA PHE A 99 -23.69 10.36 -8.23
C PHE A 99 -23.05 9.37 -7.25
N VAL A 100 -22.97 9.77 -5.99
CA VAL A 100 -22.52 8.92 -4.87
C VAL A 100 -23.62 8.88 -3.81
N GLU A 101 -23.86 7.69 -3.25
CA GLU A 101 -24.68 7.54 -2.04
C GLU A 101 -23.79 7.62 -0.81
N GLU A 102 -24.11 8.52 0.11
CA GLU A 102 -23.42 8.67 1.39
C GLU A 102 -24.47 8.82 2.49
N GLN A 103 -24.44 7.94 3.49
CA GLN A 103 -25.39 7.94 4.62
C GLN A 103 -26.87 8.02 4.19
N ASN A 104 -27.23 7.25 3.16
CA ASN A 104 -28.61 7.17 2.63
C ASN A 104 -29.11 8.46 1.95
N ASN A 105 -28.20 9.38 1.62
CA ASN A 105 -28.44 10.55 0.78
C ASN A 105 -27.63 10.46 -0.51
N VAL A 106 -28.08 11.14 -1.57
CA VAL A 106 -27.38 11.18 -2.86
C VAL A 106 -26.75 12.54 -3.12
N TYR A 107 -25.50 12.54 -3.60
CA TYR A 107 -24.73 13.74 -3.88
C TYR A 107 -24.19 13.73 -5.31
N CYS A 108 -24.15 14.90 -5.95
CA CYS A 108 -23.43 15.06 -7.21
C CYS A 108 -21.92 14.95 -6.98
N GLU A 109 -21.17 14.72 -8.06
CA GLU A 109 -19.71 14.58 -8.02
C GLU A 109 -19.01 15.78 -7.35
N ASN A 110 -19.39 17.01 -7.70
CA ASN A 110 -18.81 18.22 -7.10
C ASN A 110 -19.03 18.32 -5.59
N CYS A 111 -20.27 18.09 -5.12
CA CYS A 111 -20.56 18.14 -3.70
C CYS A 111 -19.89 16.98 -2.95
N TYR A 112 -19.78 15.81 -3.58
CA TYR A 112 -19.01 14.71 -3.01
C TYR A 112 -17.53 15.09 -2.84
N GLU A 113 -16.91 15.64 -3.88
CA GLU A 113 -15.50 16.08 -3.85
C GLU A 113 -15.22 17.08 -2.73
N GLU A 114 -16.10 18.08 -2.61
CA GLU A 114 -15.94 19.20 -1.69
C GLU A 114 -16.07 18.77 -0.22
N PHE A 115 -17.13 18.01 0.10
CA PHE A 115 -17.50 17.76 1.49
C PHE A 115 -17.09 16.38 2.02
N PHE A 116 -16.93 15.37 1.16
CA PHE A 116 -16.82 13.97 1.59
C PHE A 116 -15.57 13.25 1.07
N ALA A 117 -15.08 13.60 -0.12
CA ALA A 117 -13.98 12.87 -0.73
C ALA A 117 -12.72 12.92 0.15
N PRO A 118 -12.10 11.76 0.46
CA PRO A 118 -10.89 11.71 1.25
C PRO A 118 -9.70 12.28 0.47
N THR A 119 -8.71 12.79 1.20
CA THR A 119 -7.48 13.35 0.62
C THR A 119 -6.38 12.30 0.65
N CYS A 120 -5.75 12.06 -0.51
CA CYS A 120 -4.63 11.13 -0.62
C CYS A 120 -3.40 11.64 0.14
N ALA A 121 -2.83 10.79 0.99
CA ALA A 121 -1.67 11.13 1.79
C ALA A 121 -0.37 11.38 1.00
N ARG A 122 -0.26 10.87 -0.25
CA ARG A 122 0.93 11.08 -1.09
C ARG A 122 0.88 12.38 -1.89
N CYS A 123 -0.19 12.56 -2.66
CA CYS A 123 -0.30 13.66 -3.63
C CYS A 123 -1.15 14.82 -3.13
N ASN A 124 -1.78 14.68 -1.96
CA ASN A 124 -2.59 15.71 -1.31
C ASN A 124 -3.78 16.20 -2.15
N THR A 125 -4.32 15.32 -3.02
CA THR A 125 -5.52 15.58 -3.84
C THR A 125 -6.68 14.66 -3.45
N LYS A 126 -7.90 15.06 -3.81
CA LYS A 126 -9.14 14.30 -3.52
C LYS A 126 -9.17 12.97 -4.27
N ILE A 127 -9.74 11.94 -3.64
CA ILE A 127 -9.91 10.61 -4.25
C ILE A 127 -11.37 10.42 -4.67
N MET A 128 -11.62 10.45 -5.98
CA MET A 128 -12.96 10.39 -6.59
C MET A 128 -13.35 8.98 -7.08
N GLY A 129 -12.77 7.93 -6.50
CA GLY A 129 -12.95 6.55 -6.96
C GLY A 129 -12.42 5.52 -5.96
N GLU A 130 -11.74 4.48 -6.45
CA GLU A 130 -11.17 3.45 -5.57
C GLU A 130 -10.19 4.05 -4.54
N VAL A 131 -10.46 3.78 -3.27
CA VAL A 131 -9.59 4.18 -2.16
C VAL A 131 -8.80 2.99 -1.64
N MET A 132 -7.56 3.25 -1.27
CA MET A 132 -6.74 2.31 -0.54
C MET A 132 -6.54 2.82 0.89
N HIS A 133 -6.91 1.99 1.86
CA HIS A 133 -6.64 2.25 3.27
C HIS A 133 -5.39 1.49 3.69
N ALA A 134 -4.36 2.23 4.06
CA ALA A 134 -3.10 1.69 4.55
C ALA A 134 -2.49 2.67 5.54
N LEU A 135 -1.81 2.16 6.57
CA LEU A 135 -1.14 2.99 7.59
C LEU A 135 -2.06 4.01 8.28
N ARG A 136 -3.32 3.64 8.50
CA ARG A 136 -4.37 4.53 9.05
C ARG A 136 -4.60 5.80 8.20
N GLN A 137 -4.19 5.78 6.95
CA GLN A 137 -4.34 6.87 5.98
C GLN A 137 -5.07 6.39 4.72
N THR A 138 -5.47 7.35 3.88
CA THR A 138 -6.13 7.10 2.60
C THR A 138 -5.23 7.48 1.44
N TRP A 139 -5.26 6.66 0.40
CA TRP A 139 -4.37 6.79 -0.75
C TRP A 139 -5.15 6.49 -2.03
N HIS A 140 -4.78 7.13 -3.14
CA HIS A 140 -5.13 6.57 -4.45
C HIS A 140 -4.45 5.20 -4.60
N THR A 141 -5.13 4.26 -5.26
CA THR A 141 -4.55 2.94 -5.58
C THR A 141 -3.27 3.04 -6.42
N THR A 142 -3.12 4.12 -7.18
CA THR A 142 -1.92 4.45 -7.97
C THR A 142 -0.84 5.20 -7.18
N CYS A 143 -1.20 5.83 -6.06
CA CYS A 143 -0.25 6.52 -5.21
C CYS A 143 0.39 5.59 -4.18
N PHE A 144 -0.31 4.55 -3.72
CA PHE A 144 0.25 3.55 -2.81
C PHE A 144 0.99 2.44 -3.57
N VAL A 145 2.16 2.79 -4.09
CA VAL A 145 3.05 1.93 -4.88
C VAL A 145 4.48 2.06 -4.38
N CYS A 146 5.30 1.04 -4.64
CA CYS A 146 6.71 1.04 -4.27
C CYS A 146 7.44 2.28 -4.82
N ALA A 147 8.10 3.05 -3.97
CA ALA A 147 8.82 4.26 -4.39
C ALA A 147 9.97 3.98 -5.37
N ALA A 148 10.62 2.81 -5.24
CA ALA A 148 11.70 2.40 -6.15
C ALA A 148 11.21 1.90 -7.52
N CYS A 149 10.37 0.86 -7.58
CA CYS A 149 9.94 0.26 -8.85
C CYS A 149 8.58 0.72 -9.38
N GLY A 150 7.82 1.51 -8.63
CA GLY A 150 6.48 1.99 -9.01
C GLY A 150 5.38 0.92 -9.03
N LYS A 151 5.67 -0.32 -8.62
CA LYS A 151 4.69 -1.42 -8.66
C LYS A 151 3.73 -1.37 -7.47
N PRO A 152 2.44 -1.68 -7.66
CA PRO A 152 1.50 -1.82 -6.56
C PRO A 152 1.82 -3.06 -5.71
N PHE A 153 1.57 -2.97 -4.40
CA PHE A 153 1.87 -4.06 -3.46
C PHE A 153 0.89 -5.23 -3.54
N GLY A 154 -0.35 -4.99 -3.97
CA GLY A 154 -1.38 -6.04 -3.98
C GLY A 154 -1.60 -6.62 -2.58
N ASN A 155 -1.33 -7.92 -2.43
CA ASN A 155 -1.41 -8.64 -1.15
C ASN A 155 -0.02 -8.89 -0.51
N SER A 156 1.04 -8.35 -1.11
CA SER A 156 2.41 -8.51 -0.64
C SER A 156 2.73 -7.57 0.51
N LEU A 157 3.75 -7.94 1.28
CA LEU A 157 4.33 -7.09 2.33
C LEU A 157 5.00 -5.86 1.72
N PHE A 158 5.08 -4.81 2.53
CA PHE A 158 5.83 -3.61 2.21
C PHE A 158 6.58 -3.12 3.45
N HIS A 159 7.60 -2.31 3.22
CA HIS A 159 8.45 -1.70 4.24
C HIS A 159 8.40 -0.19 4.10
N MET A 160 8.49 0.53 5.22
CA MET A 160 8.51 1.98 5.23
C MET A 160 9.93 2.47 5.51
N GLU A 161 10.43 3.35 4.65
CA GLU A 161 11.71 4.05 4.84
C GLU A 161 11.52 5.52 4.48
N ASP A 162 11.93 6.44 5.36
CA ASP A 162 11.76 7.90 5.21
C ASP A 162 10.33 8.35 4.84
N GLY A 163 9.31 7.61 5.29
CA GLY A 163 7.90 7.91 5.00
C GLY A 163 7.42 7.42 3.64
N GLU A 164 8.24 6.70 2.87
CA GLU A 164 7.86 6.09 1.60
C GLU A 164 7.75 4.56 1.68
N PRO A 165 6.78 3.95 0.99
CA PRO A 165 6.61 2.50 0.99
C PRO A 165 7.49 1.85 -0.10
N TYR A 166 8.16 0.76 0.26
CA TYR A 166 9.02 -0.06 -0.60
C TYR A 166 8.59 -1.52 -0.61
N CYS A 167 8.73 -2.19 -1.76
CA CYS A 167 8.48 -3.62 -1.83
C CYS A 167 9.67 -4.35 -1.18
N GLU A 168 9.43 -5.55 -0.65
CA GLU A 168 10.48 -6.36 0.01
C GLU A 168 11.77 -6.45 -0.81
N LYS A 169 11.66 -6.70 -2.12
CA LYS A 169 12.82 -6.81 -3.03
C LYS A 169 13.63 -5.51 -3.09
N ASP A 170 12.97 -4.39 -3.31
CA ASP A 170 13.66 -3.09 -3.45
C ASP A 170 14.16 -2.61 -2.10
N TYR A 171 13.41 -2.88 -1.02
CA TYR A 171 13.82 -2.56 0.34
C TYR A 171 15.13 -3.27 0.70
N ILE A 172 15.21 -4.58 0.46
CA ILE A 172 16.45 -5.34 0.66
C ILE A 172 17.56 -4.81 -0.26
N ALA A 173 17.26 -4.58 -1.54
CA ALA A 173 18.29 -4.14 -2.49
C ALA A 173 18.92 -2.77 -2.14
N LEU A 174 18.10 -1.84 -1.63
CA LEU A 174 18.48 -0.45 -1.35
C LEU A 174 18.95 -0.23 0.09
N PHE A 175 18.33 -0.89 1.07
CA PHE A 175 18.50 -0.58 2.49
C PHE A 175 19.06 -1.72 3.33
N SER A 176 19.25 -2.93 2.76
CA SER A 176 19.92 -3.99 3.52
C SER A 176 21.39 -3.66 3.73
N THR A 177 21.86 -3.91 4.95
CA THR A 177 23.27 -3.98 5.26
C THR A 177 23.87 -5.19 4.54
N LYS A 178 24.84 -4.96 3.67
CA LYS A 178 25.51 -6.03 2.90
C LYS A 178 26.80 -6.45 3.60
N CYS A 179 27.04 -7.75 3.62
CA CYS A 179 28.29 -8.32 4.11
C CYS A 179 29.43 -7.92 3.17
N HIS A 180 30.48 -7.27 3.69
CA HIS A 180 31.64 -6.87 2.88
C HIS A 180 32.44 -8.06 2.32
N GLY A 181 32.31 -9.24 2.93
CA GLY A 181 33.03 -10.44 2.49
C GLY A 181 32.39 -11.16 1.30
N CYS A 182 31.07 -11.09 1.15
CA CYS A 182 30.34 -11.84 0.13
C CYS A 182 29.34 -11.01 -0.69
N ASP A 183 29.19 -9.71 -0.38
CA ASP A 183 28.25 -8.76 -0.99
C ASP A 183 26.76 -9.12 -0.87
N PHE A 184 26.43 -10.20 -0.15
CA PHE A 184 25.05 -10.58 0.14
C PHE A 184 24.48 -9.80 1.35
N PRO A 185 23.17 -9.49 1.35
CA PRO A 185 22.49 -8.93 2.51
C PRO A 185 22.70 -9.77 3.77
N VAL A 186 22.89 -9.10 4.90
CA VAL A 186 22.81 -9.71 6.23
C VAL A 186 21.34 -9.69 6.65
N GLU A 187 20.70 -10.86 6.69
CA GLU A 187 19.26 -11.00 6.92
C GLU A 187 18.90 -11.04 8.40
N ALA A 188 17.61 -10.85 8.70
CA ALA A 188 17.10 -10.93 10.06
C ALA A 188 17.24 -12.36 10.61
N GLY A 189 18.15 -12.54 11.56
CA GLY A 189 18.46 -13.84 12.17
C GLY A 189 19.90 -14.31 11.90
N ASP A 190 20.60 -13.68 10.96
CA ASP A 190 22.00 -13.97 10.71
C ASP A 190 22.88 -13.48 11.84
N LYS A 191 23.92 -14.26 12.11
CA LYS A 191 25.02 -13.81 12.95
C LYS A 191 25.95 -12.96 12.10
N PHE A 192 26.18 -11.73 12.55
CA PHE A 192 27.10 -10.82 11.91
C PHE A 192 28.01 -10.17 12.94
N ILE A 193 29.12 -9.64 12.45
CA ILE A 193 30.06 -8.84 13.21
C ILE A 193 30.29 -7.52 12.47
N GLU A 194 30.67 -6.49 13.22
CA GLU A 194 31.15 -5.24 12.65
C GLU A 194 32.64 -5.11 12.90
N ALA A 195 33.41 -4.95 11.82
CA ALA A 195 34.85 -4.81 11.86
C ALA A 195 35.31 -4.00 10.65
N LEU A 196 36.36 -3.19 10.84
CA LEU A 196 36.93 -2.34 9.78
C LEU A 196 35.91 -1.33 9.19
N GLY A 197 34.94 -0.88 9.99
CA GLY A 197 33.88 0.03 9.53
C GLY A 197 32.85 -0.64 8.61
N HIS A 198 32.84 -1.96 8.52
CA HIS A 198 31.94 -2.74 7.68
C HIS A 198 31.24 -3.85 8.47
N THR A 199 30.12 -4.32 7.93
CA THR A 199 29.39 -5.47 8.46
C THR A 199 29.78 -6.73 7.70
N TRP A 200 29.89 -7.84 8.41
CA TRP A 200 30.28 -9.14 7.87
C TRP A 200 29.41 -10.22 8.48
N HIS A 201 29.04 -11.25 7.72
CA HIS A 201 28.59 -12.49 8.36
C HIS A 201 29.73 -13.05 9.24
N ASP A 202 29.37 -13.69 10.37
CA ASP A 202 30.33 -14.33 11.27
C ASP A 202 31.28 -15.29 10.53
N THR A 203 30.74 -16.05 9.58
CA THR A 203 31.45 -16.98 8.70
C THR A 203 32.26 -16.32 7.59
N CYS A 204 31.94 -15.07 7.23
CA CYS A 204 32.62 -14.34 6.15
C CYS A 204 33.81 -13.52 6.63
N PHE A 205 33.95 -13.30 7.94
CA PHE A 205 35.10 -12.57 8.48
C PHE A 205 36.33 -13.48 8.62
N VAL A 206 36.96 -13.75 7.48
CA VAL A 206 38.07 -14.70 7.36
C VAL A 206 39.37 -14.02 6.96
N CYS A 207 40.51 -14.60 7.33
CA CYS A 207 41.80 -14.09 6.91
C CYS A 207 41.92 -14.08 5.38
N ALA A 208 42.28 -12.94 4.80
CA ALA A 208 42.39 -12.76 3.34
C ALA A 208 43.46 -13.63 2.64
N VAL A 209 44.29 -14.35 3.40
CA VAL A 209 45.35 -15.22 2.87
C VAL A 209 45.02 -16.70 3.04
N CYS A 210 44.53 -17.11 4.22
CA CYS A 210 44.31 -18.52 4.54
C CYS A 210 42.85 -18.89 4.86
N HIS A 211 41.93 -17.93 4.77
CA HIS A 211 40.50 -18.11 4.96
C HIS A 211 40.08 -18.70 6.32
N VAL A 212 40.92 -18.61 7.34
CA VAL A 212 40.54 -19.01 8.71
C VAL A 212 39.55 -17.98 9.27
N ASN A 213 38.48 -18.44 9.92
CA ASN A 213 37.55 -17.57 10.62
C ASN A 213 38.26 -16.79 11.74
N LEU A 214 38.01 -15.49 11.80
CA LEU A 214 38.60 -14.55 12.76
C LEU A 214 37.59 -14.09 13.81
N GLU A 215 36.35 -14.57 13.77
CA GLU A 215 35.36 -14.33 14.82
C GLU A 215 35.91 -14.70 16.20
N GLY A 216 35.85 -13.75 17.14
CA GLY A 216 36.35 -13.93 18.51
C GLY A 216 37.87 -14.10 18.64
N GLN A 217 38.64 -13.94 17.55
CA GLN A 217 40.09 -14.06 17.54
C GLN A 217 40.76 -12.70 17.33
N PRO A 218 41.98 -12.48 17.86
CA PRO A 218 42.75 -11.28 17.53
C PRO A 218 43.11 -11.26 16.04
N PHE A 219 42.76 -10.17 15.38
CA PHE A 219 43.03 -9.93 13.96
C PHE A 219 43.82 -8.63 13.76
N TYR A 220 44.37 -8.49 12.55
CA TYR A 220 45.08 -7.30 12.10
C TYR A 220 44.50 -6.86 10.75
N SER A 221 44.65 -5.60 10.40
CA SER A 221 44.17 -5.07 9.12
C SER A 221 45.31 -4.55 8.26
N LYS A 222 45.23 -4.80 6.95
CA LYS A 222 46.09 -4.14 5.95
C LYS A 222 45.26 -3.86 4.70
N LYS A 223 45.16 -2.58 4.30
CA LYS A 223 44.33 -2.14 3.16
C LYS A 223 42.88 -2.65 3.27
N ASP A 224 42.28 -2.49 4.45
CA ASP A 224 40.91 -2.92 4.78
C ASP A 224 40.64 -4.44 4.65
N LYS A 225 41.70 -5.25 4.55
CA LYS A 225 41.60 -6.71 4.56
C LYS A 225 41.95 -7.30 5.93
N PRO A 226 41.11 -8.18 6.49
CA PRO A 226 41.39 -8.82 7.78
C PRO A 226 42.44 -9.93 7.63
N LEU A 227 43.38 -9.98 8.56
CA LEU A 227 44.50 -10.92 8.60
C LEU A 227 44.60 -11.59 9.97
N CYS A 228 44.86 -12.91 9.96
CA CYS A 228 45.20 -13.61 11.20
C CYS A 228 46.59 -13.20 11.68
N LYS A 229 46.88 -13.43 12.97
CA LYS A 229 48.18 -13.14 13.57
C LYS A 229 49.37 -13.66 12.75
N LYS A 230 49.27 -14.87 12.15
CA LYS A 230 50.36 -15.46 11.35
C LYS A 230 50.64 -14.66 10.07
N HIS A 231 49.60 -14.28 9.33
CA HIS A 231 49.74 -13.58 8.04
C HIS A 231 49.95 -12.07 8.19
N ALA A 232 49.57 -11.48 9.33
CA ALA A 232 49.86 -10.08 9.63
C ALA A 232 51.37 -9.80 9.71
N HIS A 233 52.14 -10.71 10.33
CA HIS A 233 53.59 -10.54 10.50
C HIS A 233 54.37 -10.87 9.22
N ALA A 234 53.84 -11.76 8.37
CA ALA A 234 54.49 -12.15 7.12
C ALA A 234 54.47 -11.06 6.04
N ILE A 235 53.58 -10.07 6.15
CA ILE A 235 53.37 -9.02 5.16
C ILE A 235 54.01 -7.68 5.61
N ASN A 236 54.68 -7.66 6.77
CA ASN A 236 55.44 -6.52 7.31
C ASN A 236 56.97 -6.69 7.16
N VAL A 237 57.41 -7.51 6.21
CA VAL A 237 58.82 -7.65 5.77
C VAL A 237 58.97 -7.05 4.38
#